data_AF-A0A6I4MTN8-F1
#
_entry.id   AF-A0A6I4MTN8-F1
#
_cell.length_a   1.000
_cell.length_b   1.000
_cell.length_c   1.000
_cell.angle_alpha   90.00
_cell.angle_beta   90.00
_cell.angle_gamma   90.00
#
_symmetry.space_group_name_H-M   'P 1'
#
loop_
_entity.id
_entity.type
_entity.pdbx_description
1 polymer ?
#
loop_
_entity_poly.entity_id
_entity_poly.type
_entity_poly.pdbx_seq_one_letter_code
_entity_poly.pdbx_strand_id
1 'polypeptide(L)'
;MTESAYLYMANPRITVLGVNPGRPPFRIVELDGEVVGEARELVDVLEVAAQAGVVVHDVDDPDLVRWVGGDKFTWKPKEPAGPEEPMESIEPN
;
A
#
# COMPACT_ATOMS: atom_id res chain seq x y z
N MET A 1 5.79 -5.98 38.15
CA MET A 1 6.42 -6.34 36.85
C MET A 1 5.69 -5.53 35.79
N THR A 2 6.17 -4.33 35.47
CA THR A 2 5.68 -3.53 34.35
C THR A 2 6.50 -3.93 33.14
N GLU A 3 6.00 -4.90 32.39
CA GLU A 3 6.47 -5.14 31.04
C GLU A 3 5.92 -3.99 30.19
N SER A 4 6.75 -2.97 29.98
CA SER A 4 6.50 -1.97 28.96
C SER A 4 6.47 -2.72 27.63
N ALA A 5 5.28 -2.95 27.08
CA ALA A 5 5.15 -3.41 25.71
C ALA A 5 5.83 -2.34 24.85
N TYR A 6 7.07 -2.60 24.45
CA TYR A 6 7.78 -1.80 23.47
C TYR A 6 6.83 -1.64 22.29
N LEU A 7 6.55 -0.40 21.89
CA LEU A 7 5.91 -0.15 20.61
C LEU A 7 6.78 -0.84 19.57
N TYR A 8 6.35 -2.00 19.07
CA TYR A 8 7.07 -2.67 18.01
C TYR A 8 6.87 -1.82 16.75
N MET A 9 7.82 -0.91 16.53
CA MET A 9 7.93 -0.17 15.28
C MET A 9 8.58 -1.13 14.29
N ALA A 10 7.75 -1.88 13.57
CA ALA A 10 8.18 -2.63 12.40
C ALA A 10 8.99 -1.68 11.51
N ASN A 11 10.19 -2.10 11.14
CA ASN A 11 11.08 -1.36 10.25
C ASN A 11 11.17 -2.10 8.91
N PRO A 12 10.09 -2.05 8.09
CA PRO A 12 9.99 -2.83 6.88
C PRO A 12 11.10 -2.46 5.90
N ARG A 13 11.78 -3.47 5.39
CA ARG A 13 12.78 -3.31 4.32
C ARG A 13 12.15 -2.73 3.06
N ILE A 14 10.94 -3.16 2.71
CA ILE A 14 10.19 -2.73 1.52
C ILE A 14 8.91 -2.05 1.97
N THR A 15 8.65 -0.83 1.51
CA THR A 15 7.35 -0.17 1.66
C THR A 15 6.74 0.08 0.29
N VAL A 16 5.49 -0.37 0.10
CA VAL A 16 4.71 -0.14 -1.12
C VAL A 16 3.60 0.86 -0.81
N LEU A 17 3.77 2.09 -1.29
CA LEU A 17 2.85 3.20 -1.03
C LEU A 17 1.47 2.96 -1.68
N GLY A 18 0.51 3.83 -1.36
CA GLY A 18 -0.85 3.76 -1.90
C GLY A 18 -0.92 3.83 -3.43
N VAL A 19 -2.03 3.35 -3.99
CA VAL A 19 -2.25 3.37 -5.44
C VAL A 19 -2.29 4.81 -5.96
N ASN A 20 -1.40 5.11 -6.88
CA ASN A 20 -1.39 6.34 -7.67
C ASN A 20 -2.37 6.18 -8.85
N PRO A 21 -3.31 7.13 -9.07
CA PRO A 21 -4.31 7.05 -10.13
C PRO A 21 -3.78 7.43 -11.53
N GLY A 22 -2.46 7.33 -11.76
CA GLY A 22 -1.85 7.49 -13.07
C GLY A 22 -2.44 6.57 -14.15
N ARG A 23 -2.02 6.74 -15.40
CA ARG A 23 -2.49 5.92 -16.54
C ARG A 23 -1.32 5.18 -17.21
N PRO A 24 -1.11 3.88 -16.95
CA PRO A 24 -1.87 3.01 -16.03
C PRO A 24 -1.59 3.29 -14.54
N PRO A 25 -2.47 2.87 -13.60
CA PRO A 25 -2.22 2.98 -12.18
C PRO A 25 -0.93 2.25 -11.77
N PHE A 26 -0.30 2.75 -10.72
CA PHE A 26 0.94 2.18 -10.19
C PHE A 26 1.07 2.49 -8.70
N ARG A 27 2.06 1.90 -8.05
CA ARG A 27 2.44 2.12 -6.66
C ARG A 27 3.91 2.46 -6.61
N ILE A 28 4.31 3.32 -5.70
CA ILE A 28 5.74 3.62 -5.47
C ILE A 28 6.29 2.57 -4.50
N VAL A 29 7.48 2.07 -4.82
CA VAL A 29 8.24 1.14 -3.97
C VAL A 29 9.39 1.89 -3.33
N GLU A 30 9.49 1.76 -2.02
CA GLU A 30 10.60 2.24 -1.21
C GLU A 30 11.39 1.05 -0.65
N LEU A 31 12.71 1.19 -0.59
CA LEU A 31 13.62 0.27 0.07
C LEU A 31 14.37 1.02 1.17
N ASP A 32 14.26 0.54 2.41
CA ASP A 32 14.88 1.14 3.59
C ASP A 32 14.60 2.67 3.70
N GLY A 33 13.41 3.11 3.25
CA GLY A 33 12.95 4.50 3.25
C GLY A 33 13.27 5.32 2.00
N GLU A 34 14.01 4.76 1.05
CA GLU A 34 14.39 5.44 -0.20
C GLU A 34 13.51 4.98 -1.37
N VAL A 35 13.02 5.92 -2.19
CA VAL A 35 12.23 5.59 -3.38
C VAL A 35 13.11 4.92 -4.43
N VAL A 36 12.75 3.71 -4.83
CA VAL A 36 13.53 2.91 -5.79
C VAL A 36 12.80 2.66 -7.12
N GLY A 37 11.48 2.85 -7.18
CA GLY A 37 10.77 2.74 -8.45
C GLY A 37 9.25 2.71 -8.34
N GLU A 38 8.62 2.42 -9.48
CA GLU A 38 7.19 2.20 -9.63
C GLU A 38 6.91 0.71 -9.85
N ALA A 39 5.86 0.19 -9.23
CA ALA A 39 5.31 -1.14 -9.47
C ALA A 39 3.87 -1.02 -9.98
N ARG A 40 3.52 -1.79 -11.00
CA ARG A 40 2.18 -1.90 -11.57
C ARG A 40 1.50 -3.20 -11.15
N GLU A 41 2.28 -4.17 -10.69
CA GLU A 41 1.81 -5.44 -10.16
C GLU A 41 2.77 -6.02 -9.10
N LEU A 42 2.38 -7.14 -8.47
CA LEU A 42 3.16 -7.77 -7.41
C LEU A 42 4.55 -8.23 -7.89
N VAL A 43 4.65 -8.71 -9.14
CA VAL A 43 5.94 -9.19 -9.67
C VAL A 43 6.97 -8.06 -9.74
N ASP A 44 6.56 -6.83 -10.09
CA ASP A 44 7.48 -5.68 -10.12
C ASP A 44 8.11 -5.41 -8.74
N VAL A 45 7.33 -5.55 -7.65
CA VAL A 45 7.84 -5.41 -6.28
C VAL A 45 8.87 -6.48 -5.96
N LEU A 46 8.63 -7.72 -6.38
CA LEU A 46 9.56 -8.84 -6.19
C LEU A 46 10.82 -8.69 -7.03
N GLU A 47 10.72 -8.14 -8.24
CA GLU A 47 11.88 -7.84 -9.09
C GLU A 47 12.75 -6.75 -8.46
N VAL A 48 12.16 -5.66 -7.95
CA VAL A 48 12.89 -4.62 -7.22
C VAL A 48 13.60 -5.20 -5.99
N ALA A 49 12.91 -6.05 -5.22
CA ALA A 49 13.50 -6.72 -4.06
C ALA A 49 14.70 -7.61 -4.47
N ALA A 50 14.54 -8.41 -5.53
CA ALA A 50 15.59 -9.28 -6.04
C ALA A 50 16.80 -8.48 -6.54
N GLN A 51 16.58 -7.38 -7.25
CA GLN A 51 17.65 -6.47 -7.71
C GLN A 51 18.40 -5.81 -6.56
N ALA A 52 17.72 -5.57 -5.44
CA ALA A 52 18.32 -5.06 -4.21
C ALA A 52 18.96 -6.15 -3.31
N GLY A 53 18.89 -7.43 -3.71
CA GLY A 53 19.39 -8.54 -2.91
C GLY A 53 18.56 -8.85 -1.66
N VAL A 54 17.30 -8.39 -1.62
CA VAL A 54 16.35 -8.67 -0.54
C VAL A 54 15.61 -9.96 -0.88
N VAL A 55 15.80 -11.00 -0.06
CA VAL A 55 15.07 -12.26 -0.20
C VAL A 55 13.69 -12.12 0.44
N VAL A 56 12.64 -12.21 -0.38
CA VAL A 56 11.25 -12.14 0.09
C VAL A 56 10.70 -13.53 0.30
N HIS A 57 10.54 -13.93 1.57
CA HIS A 57 9.97 -15.23 1.94
C HIS A 57 8.45 -15.20 2.05
N ASP A 58 7.90 -14.09 2.54
CA ASP A 58 6.48 -13.85 2.66
C ASP A 58 6.19 -12.36 2.37
N VAL A 59 5.25 -12.11 1.46
CA VAL A 59 4.84 -10.75 1.05
C VAL A 59 3.82 -10.14 2.01
N ASP A 60 3.28 -10.95 2.93
CA ASP A 60 2.38 -10.52 3.99
C ASP A 60 3.10 -10.25 5.33
N ASP A 61 4.40 -10.53 5.42
CA ASP A 61 5.21 -10.22 6.60
C ASP A 61 5.42 -8.69 6.71
N PRO A 62 4.80 -8.02 7.70
CA PRO A 62 4.85 -6.56 7.83
C PRO A 62 6.24 -6.03 8.22
N ASP A 63 7.16 -6.89 8.67
CA ASP A 63 8.56 -6.53 8.94
C ASP A 63 9.44 -6.59 7.70
N LEU A 64 8.92 -7.16 6.62
CA LEU A 64 9.61 -7.28 5.34
C LEU A 64 8.97 -6.42 4.27
N VAL A 65 7.64 -6.52 4.09
CA VAL A 65 6.87 -5.78 3.08
C VAL A 65 5.68 -5.10 3.74
N ARG A 66 5.68 -3.76 3.72
CA ARG A 66 4.56 -2.96 4.20
C ARG A 66 3.73 -2.43 3.04
N TRP A 67 2.44 -2.77 3.03
CA TRP A 67 1.46 -2.23 2.07
C TRP A 67 0.69 -1.06 2.67
N VAL A 68 0.69 0.09 1.99
CA VAL A 68 -0.05 1.31 2.41
C VAL A 68 -1.24 1.53 1.49
N GLY A 69 -2.42 1.89 2.02
CA GLY A 69 -3.58 2.23 1.19
C GLY A 69 -4.18 1.04 0.42
N GLY A 70 -3.97 -0.18 0.90
CA GLY A 70 -4.41 -1.44 0.30
C GLY A 70 -3.46 -2.58 0.69
N ASP A 71 -3.63 -3.73 0.06
CA ASP A 71 -2.77 -4.91 0.20
C ASP A 71 -2.11 -5.27 -1.14
N LYS A 72 -1.45 -6.43 -1.18
CA LYS A 72 -0.80 -7.01 -2.38
C LYS A 72 -1.73 -7.26 -3.57
N PHE A 73 -3.05 -7.21 -3.39
CA PHE A 73 -4.06 -7.38 -4.43
C PHE A 73 -4.69 -6.04 -4.87
N THR A 74 -4.34 -4.94 -4.19
CA THR A 74 -4.94 -3.63 -4.42
C THR A 74 -4.07 -2.78 -5.36
N TRP A 75 -4.36 -2.81 -6.66
CA TRP A 75 -3.58 -2.09 -7.70
C TRP A 75 -4.38 -1.03 -8.47
N LYS A 76 -5.69 -0.95 -8.22
CA LYS A 76 -6.57 0.04 -8.84
C LYS A 76 -7.06 1.00 -7.75
N PRO A 77 -7.21 2.30 -8.05
CA PRO A 77 -7.87 3.20 -7.13
C PRO A 77 -9.29 2.69 -6.88
N LYS A 78 -9.77 2.79 -5.64
CA LYS A 78 -11.21 2.66 -5.40
C LYS A 78 -11.91 3.74 -6.20
N GLU A 79 -12.91 3.36 -6.99
CA GLU A 79 -13.84 4.36 -7.50
C GLU A 79 -14.35 5.16 -6.30
N PRO A 80 -14.39 6.50 -6.38
CA PRO A 80 -15.11 7.26 -5.38
C PRO A 80 -16.52 6.65 -5.32
N ALA A 81 -17.05 6.43 -4.11
CA ALA A 81 -18.47 6.17 -3.97
C ALA A 81 -19.18 7.24 -4.81
N GLY A 82 -20.03 6.79 -5.75
CA GLY A 82 -20.80 7.71 -6.60
C GLY A 82 -21.48 8.78 -5.75
N PRO A 83 -21.85 9.93 -6.32
CA PRO A 83 -22.43 11.02 -5.52
C PRO A 83 -23.51 10.43 -4.61
N GLU A 84 -23.34 10.55 -3.29
CA GLU A 84 -24.42 10.22 -2.36
C GLU A 84 -25.60 11.07 -2.82
N GLU A 85 -26.62 10.43 -3.38
CA GLU A 85 -27.73 11.15 -3.98
C GLU A 85 -28.28 12.12 -2.93
N PRO A 86 -28.39 13.42 -3.25
CA PRO A 86 -28.92 14.37 -2.29
C PRO A 86 -30.31 13.87 -1.91
N MET A 87 -30.52 13.56 -0.62
CA MET A 87 -31.84 13.25 -0.08
C MET A 87 -32.82 14.29 -0.63
N GLU A 88 -33.70 13.82 -1.51
CA GLU A 88 -34.68 14.63 -2.19
C GLU A 88 -35.40 15.48 -1.14
N SER A 89 -35.27 16.79 -1.28
CA SER A 89 -35.93 17.74 -0.39
C SER A 89 -37.42 17.45 -0.48
N ILE A 90 -37.95 16.82 0.57
CA ILE A 90 -39.37 16.61 0.74
C ILE A 90 -39.95 17.99 1.04
N GLU A 91 -40.30 18.75 0.00
CA GLU A 91 -41.05 19.98 0.18
C GLU A 91 -42.47 19.62 0.64
N PRO A 92 -42.95 20.11 1.80
CA PRO A 92 -44.32 19.90 2.20
C PRO A 92 -45.25 20.78 1.36
N ASN A 93 -46.37 20.15 0.97
CA ASN A 93 -47.50 20.66 0.18
C ASN A 93 -48.17 21.90 0.77
#